data_AF-A0A3P7NZD2-F1
#
_entry.id   AF-A0A3P7NZD2-F1
#
_cell.length_a   1.000
_cell.length_b   1.000
_cell.length_c   1.000
_cell.angle_alpha   90.00
_cell.angle_beta   90.00
_cell.angle_gamma   90.00
#
_symmetry.space_group_name_H-M   'P 1'
#
loop_
_entity.id
_entity.type
_entity.pdbx_description
1 polymer ?
#
loop_
_entity_poly.entity_id
_entity_poly.type
_entity_poly.pdbx_seq_one_letter_code
_entity_poly.pdbx_strand_id
1 'polypeptide(L)'
;MRSNGHLDDLYEDRHGKNINNGVDTPSRNQAVLSQLDDDVYDLARSAGASSTQDVDALFTTLHSVLCDSTPSWILRSEFRHRRQRPMESVLQYQQALRLLDQRAYPGLTVETLVYLLLEKFVNGVSDTEVRKVLLR
;
A
#
# COMPACT_ATOMS: atom_id res chain seq x y z
N MET A 1 51.02 -15.34 -44.24
CA MET A 1 51.13 -15.75 -42.83
C MET A 1 50.14 -14.91 -42.03
N ARG A 2 49.17 -15.57 -41.40
CA ARG A 2 48.17 -14.97 -40.51
C ARG A 2 48.88 -14.61 -39.19
N SER A 3 48.70 -13.40 -38.70
CA SER A 3 49.12 -13.05 -37.33
C SER A 3 47.90 -13.00 -36.44
N ASN A 4 47.95 -13.81 -35.38
CA ASN A 4 46.93 -14.10 -34.39
C ASN A 4 46.62 -12.88 -33.50
N GLY A 5 45.35 -12.50 -33.42
CA GLY A 5 44.80 -11.62 -32.37
C GLY A 5 44.09 -12.44 -31.30
N HIS A 6 44.85 -13.26 -30.57
CA HIS A 6 44.38 -14.15 -29.50
C HIS A 6 45.03 -13.76 -28.16
N LEU A 7 44.74 -12.52 -27.76
CA LEU A 7 45.00 -11.88 -26.46
C LEU A 7 43.93 -10.77 -26.38
N ASP A 8 42.65 -11.10 -26.50
CA ASP A 8 41.85 -11.74 -25.44
C ASP A 8 41.96 -10.99 -24.11
N ASP A 9 40.95 -10.15 -23.91
CA ASP A 9 39.92 -10.47 -22.92
C ASP A 9 40.21 -10.20 -21.44
N LEU A 10 41.16 -9.32 -21.11
CA LEU A 10 41.45 -8.98 -19.71
C LEU A 10 41.29 -7.51 -19.31
N TYR A 11 40.76 -6.63 -20.18
CA TYR A 11 40.55 -5.22 -19.85
C TYR A 11 39.11 -4.69 -19.96
N GLU A 12 38.13 -5.50 -20.38
CA GLU A 12 36.71 -5.12 -20.34
C GLU A 12 35.88 -5.85 -19.25
N ASP A 13 36.54 -6.53 -18.31
CA ASP A 13 35.90 -6.98 -17.08
C ASP A 13 36.21 -6.02 -15.93
N ARG A 14 35.36 -5.00 -15.75
CA ARG A 14 34.91 -4.51 -14.44
C ARG A 14 33.88 -3.39 -14.58
N HIS A 15 32.76 -3.56 -13.91
CA HIS A 15 31.50 -2.81 -13.97
C HIS A 15 30.59 -3.25 -15.12
N GLY A 16 30.03 -4.46 -15.09
CA GLY A 16 29.19 -4.92 -13.98
C GLY A 16 27.72 -4.64 -14.29
N LYS A 17 27.19 -5.39 -15.26
CA LYS A 17 25.89 -6.06 -15.23
C LYS A 17 24.88 -5.49 -14.21
N ASN A 18 24.18 -4.41 -14.58
CA ASN A 18 22.90 -4.07 -13.98
C ASN A 18 21.78 -4.52 -14.91
N ILE A 19 21.30 -5.73 -14.67
CA ILE A 19 20.18 -6.41 -15.33
C ILE A 19 18.80 -5.79 -14.97
N ASN A 20 18.70 -4.46 -14.83
CA ASN A 20 17.45 -3.78 -14.45
C ASN A 20 17.17 -2.48 -15.23
N ASN A 21 17.74 -2.25 -16.41
CA ASN A 21 17.62 -0.95 -17.12
C ASN A 21 16.64 -0.95 -18.30
N GLY A 22 15.45 -1.54 -18.15
CA GLY A 22 14.41 -1.52 -19.19
C GLY A 22 13.20 -0.65 -18.90
N VAL A 23 13.05 -0.15 -17.67
CA VAL A 23 11.86 0.58 -17.22
C VAL A 23 12.23 2.03 -17.01
N ASP A 24 11.56 2.96 -17.69
CA ASP A 24 11.77 4.38 -17.48
C ASP A 24 11.41 4.80 -16.04
N THR A 25 12.07 5.84 -15.54
CA THR A 25 11.87 6.33 -14.16
C THR A 25 10.39 6.58 -13.84
N PRO A 26 9.58 7.19 -14.73
CA PRO A 26 8.14 7.34 -14.51
C PRO A 26 7.41 6.02 -14.28
N SER A 27 7.67 5.00 -15.10
CA SER A 27 7.04 3.68 -15.00
C SER A 27 7.43 2.98 -13.70
N ARG A 28 8.69 3.12 -13.27
CA ARG A 28 9.16 2.57 -11.99
C ARG A 28 8.51 3.26 -10.79
N ASN A 29 8.44 4.58 -10.79
CA ASN A 29 7.79 5.34 -9.73
C ASN A 29 6.29 5.05 -9.68
N GLN A 30 5.64 4.92 -10.83
CA GLN A 30 4.24 4.50 -10.91
C GLN A 30 4.03 3.10 -10.33
N ALA A 31 4.94 2.16 -10.59
CA ALA A 31 4.88 0.83 -10.00
C ALA A 31 4.95 0.91 -8.47
N VAL A 32 5.86 1.71 -7.89
CA VAL A 32 5.94 1.92 -6.43
C VAL A 32 4.64 2.53 -5.89
N LEU A 33 4.15 3.60 -6.50
CA LEU A 33 2.92 4.27 -6.07
C LEU A 33 1.70 3.34 -6.12
N SER A 34 1.63 2.45 -7.10
CA SER A 34 0.53 1.47 -7.25
C SER A 34 0.52 0.37 -6.19
N GLN A 35 1.63 0.18 -5.46
CA GLN A 35 1.72 -0.78 -4.35
C GLN A 35 1.31 -0.16 -3.01
N LEU A 36 1.12 1.16 -2.96
CA LEU A 36 0.68 1.83 -1.75
C LEU A 36 -0.82 1.55 -1.52
N ASP A 37 -1.18 1.37 -0.25
CA ASP A 37 -2.57 1.37 0.17
C ASP A 37 -3.23 2.73 -0.14
N ASP A 38 -4.52 2.75 -0.47
CA ASP A 38 -5.19 3.94 -1.02
C ASP A 38 -5.00 5.20 -0.16
N ASP A 39 -5.06 5.10 1.17
CA ASP A 39 -4.84 6.26 2.06
C ASP A 39 -3.38 6.72 2.06
N VAL A 40 -2.43 5.79 1.95
CA VAL A 40 -1.00 6.12 1.88
C VAL A 40 -0.71 6.76 0.52
N TYR A 41 -1.32 6.25 -0.54
CA TYR A 41 -1.26 6.84 -1.88
C TYR A 41 -1.84 8.26 -1.89
N ASP A 42 -3.04 8.46 -1.35
CA ASP A 42 -3.69 9.78 -1.28
C ASP A 42 -2.87 10.76 -0.45
N LEU A 43 -2.33 10.30 0.69
CA LEU A 43 -1.48 11.12 1.55
C LEU A 43 -0.17 11.49 0.85
N ALA A 44 0.51 10.52 0.25
CA ALA A 44 1.70 10.75 -0.57
C ALA A 44 1.41 11.71 -1.72
N ARG A 45 0.28 11.53 -2.42
CA ARG A 45 -0.13 12.38 -3.54
C ARG A 45 -0.40 13.81 -3.09
N SER A 46 -1.02 14.01 -1.92
CA SER A 46 -1.25 15.31 -1.30
C SER A 46 0.06 15.99 -0.88
N ALA A 47 1.06 15.21 -0.48
CA ALA A 47 2.42 15.66 -0.17
C ALA A 47 3.30 15.87 -1.42
N GLY A 48 2.75 15.71 -2.63
CA GLY A 48 3.44 15.98 -3.89
C GLY A 48 4.09 14.76 -4.55
N ALA A 49 3.82 13.54 -4.08
CA ALA A 49 4.26 12.32 -4.76
C ALA A 49 3.66 12.26 -6.18
N SER A 50 4.48 11.84 -7.14
CA SER A 50 4.18 11.83 -8.58
C SER A 50 5.12 10.85 -9.25
N SER A 51 4.66 10.16 -10.28
CA SER A 51 5.50 9.24 -11.05
C SER A 51 6.63 9.98 -11.79
N THR A 52 6.42 11.23 -12.18
CA THR A 52 7.37 11.99 -13.04
C THR A 52 8.55 12.62 -12.29
N GLN A 53 8.58 12.56 -10.97
CA GLN A 53 9.66 13.18 -10.19
C GLN A 53 10.89 12.28 -10.11
N ASP A 54 12.01 12.85 -9.66
CA ASP A 54 13.21 12.06 -9.39
C ASP A 54 12.95 11.01 -8.28
N VAL A 55 13.62 9.86 -8.37
CA VAL A 55 13.42 8.77 -7.40
C VAL A 55 13.73 9.21 -5.98
N ASP A 56 14.80 9.99 -5.78
CA ASP A 56 15.20 10.42 -4.44
C ASP A 56 14.17 11.39 -3.83
N ALA A 57 13.56 12.23 -4.66
CA ALA A 57 12.47 13.12 -4.25
C ALA A 57 11.24 12.31 -3.83
N LEU A 58 10.85 11.30 -4.62
CA LEU A 58 9.73 10.41 -4.29
C LEU A 58 9.97 9.69 -2.95
N PHE A 59 11.16 9.11 -2.75
CA PHE A 59 11.50 8.42 -1.51
C PHE A 59 11.51 9.36 -0.31
N THR A 60 11.97 10.60 -0.48
CA THR A 60 11.93 11.62 0.58
C THR A 60 10.49 11.94 0.98
N THR A 61 9.60 12.15 0.00
CA THR A 61 8.17 12.39 0.27
C THR A 61 7.53 11.19 0.96
N LEU A 62 7.80 9.97 0.50
CA LEU A 62 7.28 8.75 1.12
C LEU A 62 7.82 8.58 2.55
N HIS A 63 9.11 8.84 2.78
CA HIS A 63 9.69 8.80 4.11
C HIS A 63 8.97 9.77 5.04
N SER A 64 8.76 11.02 4.62
CA SER A 64 8.06 11.99 5.46
C SER A 64 6.61 11.58 5.75
N VAL A 65 5.90 11.04 4.76
CA VAL A 65 4.54 10.55 4.95
C VAL A 65 4.48 9.34 5.88
N LEU A 66 5.40 8.39 5.74
CA LEU A 66 5.38 7.15 6.51
C LEU A 66 5.96 7.31 7.92
N CYS A 67 6.93 8.21 8.11
CA CYS A 67 7.67 8.35 9.35
C CYS A 67 7.31 9.61 10.15
N ASP A 68 6.90 10.70 9.50
CA ASP A 68 6.66 11.99 10.19
C ASP A 68 5.16 12.29 10.39
N SER A 69 4.26 11.60 9.69
CA SER A 69 2.81 11.86 9.79
C SER A 69 2.13 11.09 10.93
N THR A 70 1.15 11.74 11.56
CA THR A 70 0.32 11.12 12.62
C THR A 70 -0.42 9.90 12.06
N PRO A 71 -0.41 8.73 12.74
CA PRO A 71 -0.71 7.39 12.19
C PRO A 71 -2.19 7.12 11.88
N SER A 72 -2.99 8.15 11.57
CA SER A 72 -4.39 8.00 11.16
C SER A 72 -4.53 7.10 9.93
N TRP A 73 -3.61 7.18 8.96
CA TRP A 73 -3.60 6.30 7.79
C TRP A 73 -3.37 4.83 8.17
N ILE A 74 -2.54 4.53 9.19
CA ILE A 74 -2.31 3.15 9.67
C ILE A 74 -3.63 2.58 10.20
N LEU A 75 -4.34 3.35 11.01
CA LEU A 75 -5.63 2.93 11.59
C LEU A 75 -6.71 2.76 10.52
N ARG A 76 -6.73 3.62 9.49
CA ARG A 76 -7.64 3.47 8.35
C ARG A 76 -7.31 2.24 7.50
N SER A 77 -6.02 2.01 7.26
CA SER A 77 -5.55 0.80 6.58
C SER A 77 -5.92 -0.46 7.35
N GLU A 78 -5.68 -0.48 8.67
CA GLU A 78 -6.11 -1.57 9.54
C GLU A 78 -7.61 -1.78 9.45
N PHE A 79 -8.42 -0.72 9.54
CA PHE A 79 -9.87 -0.81 9.40
C PHE A 79 -10.31 -1.39 8.03
N ARG A 80 -9.71 -0.94 6.92
CA ARG A 80 -10.01 -1.44 5.57
C ARG A 80 -9.73 -2.93 5.41
N HIS A 81 -8.60 -3.39 5.94
CA HIS A 81 -8.14 -4.77 5.80
C HIS A 81 -8.68 -5.70 6.89
N ARG A 82 -9.43 -5.17 7.87
CA ARG A 82 -9.91 -5.94 9.00
C ARG A 82 -10.99 -6.95 8.58
N ARG A 83 -10.60 -8.23 8.54
CA ARG A 83 -11.49 -9.39 8.37
C ARG A 83 -11.67 -10.15 9.68
N GLN A 84 -12.82 -10.78 9.89
CA GLN A 84 -13.08 -11.62 11.08
C GLN A 84 -12.03 -12.72 11.20
N ARG A 85 -11.36 -12.82 12.34
CA ARG A 85 -10.29 -13.81 12.55
C ARG A 85 -10.88 -15.22 12.78
N PRO A 86 -10.11 -16.31 12.54
CA PRO A 86 -10.60 -17.69 12.63
C PRO A 86 -11.23 -18.12 13.97
N MET A 87 -10.96 -17.40 15.06
CA MET A 87 -11.52 -17.69 16.41
C MET A 87 -12.31 -16.52 16.96
N GLU A 88 -12.55 -15.50 16.16
CA GLU A 88 -13.26 -14.31 16.56
C GLU A 88 -14.75 -14.49 16.29
N SER A 89 -15.58 -14.33 17.31
CA SER A 89 -17.03 -14.29 17.14
C SER A 89 -17.45 -13.06 16.34
N VAL A 90 -18.62 -13.13 15.71
CA VAL A 90 -19.20 -11.99 14.96
C VAL A 90 -19.33 -10.74 15.85
N LEU A 91 -19.68 -10.92 17.13
CA LEU A 91 -19.78 -9.82 18.09
C LEU A 91 -18.42 -9.19 18.40
N GLN A 92 -17.39 -10.00 18.64
CA GLN A 92 -16.02 -9.51 18.86
C GLN A 92 -15.50 -8.75 17.64
N TYR A 93 -15.79 -9.26 16.44
CA TYR A 93 -15.43 -8.60 15.19
C TYR A 93 -16.11 -7.24 15.04
N GLN A 94 -17.42 -7.16 15.29
CA GLN A 94 -18.17 -5.90 15.28
C GLN A 94 -17.59 -4.89 16.27
N GLN A 95 -17.29 -5.32 17.50
CA GLN A 95 -16.71 -4.46 18.53
C GLN A 95 -15.32 -3.96 18.12
N ALA A 96 -14.48 -4.83 17.56
CA ALA A 96 -13.17 -4.44 17.06
C ALA A 96 -13.26 -3.41 15.93
N LEU A 97 -14.21 -3.58 15.00
CA LEU A 97 -14.44 -2.59 13.93
C LEU A 97 -14.89 -1.23 14.47
N ARG A 98 -15.79 -1.20 15.46
CA ARG A 98 -16.25 0.04 16.12
C ARG A 98 -15.17 0.80 16.90
N LEU A 99 -14.13 0.09 17.34
CA LEU A 99 -12.99 0.73 17.97
C LEU A 99 -12.03 1.29 16.92
N LEU A 100 -11.92 0.62 15.78
CA LEU A 100 -11.05 1.03 14.68
C LEU A 100 -11.62 2.21 13.89
N ASP A 101 -12.92 2.23 13.55
CA ASP A 101 -13.52 3.32 12.77
C ASP A 101 -13.44 4.67 13.49
N GLN A 102 -13.73 4.71 14.79
CA GLN A 102 -13.64 5.92 15.63
C GLN A 102 -12.22 6.49 15.69
N ARG A 103 -11.20 5.60 15.71
CA ARG A 103 -9.80 6.01 15.77
C ARG A 103 -9.25 6.36 14.39
N ALA A 104 -9.69 5.66 13.35
CA ALA A 104 -9.29 5.87 11.97
C ALA A 104 -9.87 7.17 11.38
N TYR A 105 -11.08 7.53 11.82
CA TYR A 105 -11.85 8.63 11.26
C TYR A 105 -12.46 9.54 12.35
N PRO A 106 -11.64 10.20 13.19
CA PRO A 106 -12.14 11.00 14.31
C PRO A 106 -12.96 12.22 13.91
N GLY A 107 -12.91 12.64 12.64
CA GLY A 107 -13.64 13.80 12.10
C GLY A 107 -14.86 13.47 11.25
N LEU A 108 -15.19 12.19 11.02
CA LEU A 108 -16.38 11.82 10.25
C LEU A 108 -17.65 11.90 11.10
N THR A 109 -18.77 12.19 10.44
CA THR A 109 -20.08 12.17 11.10
C THR A 109 -20.46 10.76 11.53
N VAL A 110 -21.29 10.64 12.57
CA VAL A 110 -21.81 9.35 13.04
C VAL A 110 -22.50 8.58 11.92
N GLU A 111 -23.26 9.28 11.06
CA GLU A 111 -23.95 8.67 9.93
C GLU A 111 -22.95 8.02 8.96
N THR A 112 -21.91 8.76 8.54
CA THR A 112 -20.88 8.24 7.65
C THR A 112 -20.13 7.05 8.26
N LEU A 113 -19.83 7.12 9.56
CA LEU A 113 -19.18 6.00 10.27
C LEU A 113 -20.06 4.75 10.28
N VAL A 114 -21.38 4.88 10.50
CA VAL A 114 -22.30 3.75 10.46
C VAL A 114 -22.33 3.08 9.08
N TYR A 115 -22.37 3.86 8.00
CA TYR A 115 -22.32 3.30 6.64
C TYR A 115 -21.01 2.54 6.38
N LEU A 116 -19.86 3.14 6.69
CA LEU A 116 -18.56 2.49 6.53
C LEU A 116 -18.44 1.23 7.38
N LEU A 117 -18.91 1.28 8.62
CA LEU A 117 -18.89 0.15 9.54
C LEU A 117 -19.74 -1.01 9.01
N LEU A 118 -20.96 -0.73 8.53
CA LEU A 118 -21.86 -1.74 7.97
C LEU A 118 -21.25 -2.39 6.73
N GLU A 119 -20.74 -1.58 5.80
CA GLU A 119 -20.09 -2.07 4.59
C GLU A 119 -18.87 -2.96 4.94
N LYS A 120 -18.00 -2.52 5.86
CA LYS A 120 -16.83 -3.31 6.27
C LYS A 120 -17.23 -4.57 7.02
N PHE A 121 -18.22 -4.50 7.89
CA PHE A 121 -18.72 -5.65 8.64
C PHE A 121 -19.22 -6.74 7.68
N VAL A 122 -20.11 -6.42 6.76
CA VAL A 122 -20.68 -7.40 5.82
C VAL A 122 -19.58 -8.03 4.95
N ASN A 123 -18.68 -7.20 4.41
CA ASN A 123 -17.61 -7.69 3.54
C ASN A 123 -16.55 -8.51 4.31
N GLY A 124 -16.41 -8.30 5.61
CA GLY A 124 -15.34 -8.90 6.40
C GLY A 124 -15.73 -10.04 7.33
N VAL A 125 -17.02 -10.36 7.44
CA VAL A 125 -17.47 -11.63 8.04
C VAL A 125 -16.92 -12.80 7.22
N SER A 126 -16.30 -13.75 7.92
CA SER A 126 -15.60 -14.89 7.31
C SER A 126 -16.57 -15.99 6.85
N ASP A 127 -17.68 -16.17 7.57
CA ASP A 127 -18.72 -17.12 7.20
C ASP A 127 -19.53 -16.60 6.00
N THR A 128 -19.49 -17.35 4.90
CA THR A 128 -20.15 -16.97 3.66
C THR A 128 -21.67 -17.08 3.73
N GLU A 129 -22.22 -18.00 4.51
CA GLU A 129 -23.66 -18.11 4.71
C GLU A 129 -24.19 -16.98 5.59
N VAL A 130 -23.46 -16.62 6.65
CA VAL A 130 -23.78 -15.42 7.45
C VAL A 130 -23.74 -14.18 6.58
N ARG A 131 -22.72 -14.03 5.73
CA ARG A 131 -22.61 -12.89 4.79
C ARG A 131 -23.79 -12.83 3.81
N LYS A 132 -24.26 -13.97 3.29
CA LYS A 132 -25.44 -14.03 2.41
C LYS A 132 -26.72 -13.59 3.12
N VAL A 133 -26.89 -13.98 4.39
CA VAL A 133 -28.06 -13.56 5.19
C VAL A 133 -28.04 -12.05 5.44
N LEU A 134 -26.86 -11.48 5.69
CA LEU A 134 -26.71 -10.03 5.92
C LEU A 134 -26.92 -9.18 4.65
N LEU A 135 -26.84 -9.78 3.46
CA LEU A 135 -27.00 -9.12 2.16
C LEU A 135 -28.42 -9.28 1.57
N ARG A 136 -29.31 -10.01 2.24
CA ARG A 136 -30.72 -10.20 1.85
C ARG A 136 -31.62 -9.16 2.50
#